data_AF-A0A5T6HGL3-F1
#
_entry.id   AF-A0A5T6HGL3-F1
#
_cell.length_a   1.000
_cell.length_b   1.000
_cell.length_c   1.000
_cell.angle_alpha   90.00
_cell.angle_beta   90.00
_cell.angle_gamma   90.00
#
_symmetry.space_group_name_H-M   'P 1'
#
loop_
_entity.id
_entity.type
_entity.pdbx_description
1 polymer ?
#
loop_
_entity_poly.entity_id
_entity_poly.type
_entity_poly.pdbx_seq_one_letter_code
_entity_poly.pdbx_strand_id
1 'polypeptide(L)' 'MTIKNYPLSGNARAKHTADFLNISSVTLWRWTKNKPGFPQATRLTERVTIYDAQEIRQWVKAQSAGIKGI' A
#
# COMPACT_ATOMS: atom_id res chain seq x y z
N MET A 1 6.80 -16.53 -12.49
CA MET A 1 6.83 -15.14 -11.96
C MET A 1 5.49 -14.50 -12.26
N THR A 2 4.57 -14.46 -11.29
CA THR A 2 3.23 -13.89 -11.52
C THR A 2 3.31 -12.38 -11.38
N ILE A 3 3.21 -11.66 -12.49
CA ILE A 3 3.08 -10.20 -12.49
C ILE A 3 1.72 -9.89 -11.86
N LYS A 4 1.71 -9.60 -10.55
CA LYS A 4 0.47 -9.27 -9.85
C LYS A 4 0.11 -7.83 -10.20
N ASN A 5 -0.84 -7.70 -11.12
CA ASN A 5 -1.38 -6.41 -11.49
C ASN A 5 -2.09 -5.81 -10.26
N TYR A 6 -1.50 -4.80 -9.64
CA TYR A 6 -2.16 -4.06 -8.58
C TYR A 6 -3.38 -3.35 -9.19
N PRO A 7 -4.58 -3.44 -8.62
CA PRO A 7 -5.75 -2.83 -9.22
C PRO A 7 -5.60 -1.30 -9.36
N LEU A 8 -6.28 -0.73 -10.35
CA LEU A 8 -6.31 0.73 -10.55
C LEU A 8 -7.27 1.42 -9.56
N SER A 9 -8.33 0.72 -9.16
CA SER A 9 -9.35 1.19 -8.22
C SER A 9 -9.89 0.05 -7.36
N GLY A 10 -10.57 0.41 -6.27
CA GLY A 10 -11.13 -0.56 -5.32
C GLY A 10 -10.10 -1.07 -4.32
N ASN A 11 -10.30 -2.29 -3.83
CA ASN A 11 -9.60 -2.77 -2.64
C ASN A 11 -8.54 -3.82 -2.99
N ALA A 12 -7.34 -3.66 -2.45
CA ALA A 12 -6.24 -4.62 -2.55
C ALA A 12 -5.91 -5.21 -1.18
N ARG A 13 -5.67 -6.53 -1.10
CA ARG A 13 -5.20 -7.16 0.14
C ARG A 13 -3.81 -6.68 0.51
N ALA A 14 -3.51 -6.63 1.80
CA ALA A 14 -2.19 -6.27 2.35
C ALA A 14 -1.01 -6.96 1.63
N LYS A 15 -1.13 -8.25 1.30
CA LYS A 15 -0.09 -8.97 0.56
C LYS A 15 0.16 -8.39 -0.83
N HIS A 16 -0.91 -8.06 -1.57
CA HIS A 16 -0.78 -7.47 -2.91
C HIS A 16 -0.24 -6.04 -2.85
N THR A 17 -0.64 -5.27 -1.84
CA THR A 17 -0.10 -3.92 -1.59
C THR A 17 1.40 -3.98 -1.27
N ALA A 18 1.83 -4.93 -0.44
CA ALA A 18 3.25 -5.13 -0.13
C ALA A 18 4.05 -5.54 -1.38
N ASP A 19 3.52 -6.48 -2.17
CA ASP A 19 4.12 -6.90 -3.44
C ASP A 19 4.23 -5.71 -4.43
N PHE A 20 3.19 -4.86 -4.53
CA PHE A 20 3.17 -3.66 -5.39
C PHE A 20 4.20 -2.60 -4.97
N LEU A 21 4.35 -2.40 -3.65
CA LEU A 21 5.34 -1.48 -3.09
C LEU A 21 6.76 -2.07 -3.04
N ASN A 22 6.93 -3.33 -3.44
CA ASN A 22 8.17 -4.09 -3.36
C ASN A 22 8.79 -4.12 -1.94
N ILE A 23 7.94 -4.33 -0.93
CA ILE A 23 8.34 -4.40 0.49
C ILE A 23 7.80 -5.66 1.15
N SER A 24 8.36 -6.01 2.31
CA SER A 24 7.80 -7.07 3.14
C SER A 24 6.44 -6.67 3.75
N SER A 25 5.57 -7.65 4.03
CA SER A 25 4.30 -7.39 4.73
C SER A 25 4.52 -6.80 6.13
N VAL A 26 5.61 -7.14 6.81
CA VAL A 26 5.97 -6.57 8.12
C VAL A 26 6.27 -5.08 7.98
N THR A 27 7.01 -4.68 6.93
CA THR A 27 7.28 -3.28 6.63
C THR A 27 5.99 -2.51 6.35
N LEU A 28 5.08 -3.11 5.57
CA LEU A 28 3.77 -2.52 5.29
C LEU A 28 3.01 -2.25 6.60
N TRP A 29 2.91 -3.24 7.50
CA TRP A 29 2.25 -3.07 8.79
C TRP A 29 2.88 -1.99 9.66
N ARG A 30 4.22 -1.91 9.66
CA ARG A 30 4.95 -0.87 10.38
C ARG A 30 4.63 0.51 9.82
N TRP A 31 4.50 0.65 8.50
CA TRP A 31 4.13 1.92 7.86
C TRP A 31 2.70 2.33 8.18
N THR A 32 1.75 1.40 8.12
CA THR A 32 0.35 1.67 8.50
C THR A 32 0.23 2.23 9.92
N LYS A 33 1.07 1.75 10.86
CA LYS A 33 1.06 2.22 12.26
C LYS A 33 1.87 3.48 12.50
N ASN A 34 3.06 3.57 11.91
CA ASN A 34 4.06 4.56 12.31
C ASN A 34 4.28 5.67 11.28
N LYS A 35 3.80 5.53 10.04
CA LYS A 35 4.06 6.49 8.97
C LYS A 35 2.86 7.43 8.81
N PRO A 36 2.99 8.70 9.22
CA PRO A 36 1.93 9.68 9.02
C PRO A 36 1.71 9.89 7.51
N GLY A 37 0.44 9.93 7.09
CA GLY A 37 0.04 10.08 5.70
C GLY A 37 0.09 8.81 4.85
N PHE A 38 0.41 7.64 5.43
CA PHE A 38 0.24 6.36 4.73
C PHE A 38 -1.24 5.92 4.77
N PRO A 39 -1.79 5.35 3.67
CA PRO A 39 -3.18 4.88 3.63
C PRO A 39 -3.48 3.88 4.74
N GLN A 40 -4.60 4.11 5.43
CA GLN A 40 -5.01 3.25 6.53
C GLN A 40 -5.59 1.93 6.00
N ALA A 41 -5.34 0.88 6.76
CA ALA A 41 -5.81 -0.44 6.40
C ALA A 41 -7.25 -0.64 6.89
N THR A 42 -8.15 -1.07 6.02
CA THR A 42 -9.52 -1.44 6.40
C THR A 42 -9.57 -2.93 6.74
N ARG A 43 -9.97 -3.26 7.96
CA ARG A 43 -10.17 -4.65 8.39
C ARG A 43 -11.55 -5.12 7.94
N LEU A 44 -11.59 -6.06 7.00
CA LEU A 44 -12.83 -6.63 6.48
C LEU A 44 -13.31 -7.82 7.34
N THR A 45 -12.36 -8.67 7.75
CA THR A 45 -12.61 -9.82 8.65
C THR A 45 -11.43 -10.01 9.60
N GLU A 46 -11.51 -11.00 10.49
CA GLU A 46 -10.44 -11.32 11.45
C GLU A 46 -9.07 -11.55 10.79
N ARG A 47 -9.04 -12.10 9.56
CA ARG A 47 -7.80 -12.41 8.83
C ARG A 47 -7.60 -11.59 7.56
N VAL A 48 -8.57 -10.78 7.16
CA VAL A 48 -8.51 -10.04 5.89
C VAL A 48 -8.46 -8.54 6.15
N THR A 49 -7.33 -7.97 5.75
CA THR A 49 -7.12 -6.52 5.72
C THR A 49 -6.85 -6.08 4.29
N ILE A 50 -7.57 -5.03 3.91
CA ILE A 50 -7.54 -4.43 2.58
C ILE A 50 -7.07 -2.98 2.67
N TYR A 51 -6.53 -2.47 1.57
CA TYR A 51 -6.14 -1.09 1.36
C TYR A 51 -6.83 -0.60 0.09
N ASP A 52 -7.19 0.68 0.06
CA ASP A 52 -7.66 1.29 -1.18
C ASP A 52 -6.49 1.41 -2.17
N ALA A 53 -6.71 0.88 -3.38
CA ALA A 53 -5.73 0.88 -4.43
C ALA A 53 -5.42 2.28 -4.96
N GLN A 54 -6.40 3.17 -5.00
CA GLN A 54 -6.23 4.55 -5.40
C GLN A 54 -5.41 5.32 -4.39
N GLU A 55 -5.70 5.19 -3.09
CA GLU A 55 -4.95 5.88 -2.03
C GLU A 55 -3.48 5.47 -2.03
N ILE A 56 -3.19 4.17 -2.15
CA ILE A 56 -1.80 3.67 -2.23
C ILE A 56 -1.09 4.25 -3.45
N ARG A 57 -1.75 4.33 -4.61
CA ARG A 57 -1.15 4.93 -5.82
C ARG A 57 -0.91 6.43 -5.67
N GLN A 58 -1.86 7.16 -5.08
CA GLN A 58 -1.70 8.58 -4.78
C GLN A 58 -0.54 8.80 -3.80
N TRP A 59 -0.42 7.95 -2.79
CA TRP A 59 0.69 7.99 -1.85
C TRP A 59 2.04 7.71 -2.52
N VAL A 60 2.14 6.68 -3.38
CA VAL A 60 3.35 6.42 -4.16
C VAL A 60 3.71 7.62 -5.02
N LYS A 61 2.72 8.21 -5.71
CA LYS A 61 2.91 9.41 -6.52
C LYS A 61 3.39 10.60 -5.67
N ALA A 62 2.84 10.78 -4.47
CA ALA A 62 3.25 11.82 -3.54
C ALA A 62 4.67 11.59 -3.00
N GLN A 63 5.07 10.33 -2.72
CA GLN A 63 6.45 9.99 -2.35
C GLN A 63 7.42 10.27 -3.50
N SER A 64 7.10 9.86 -4.73
CA SER A 64 7.92 10.17 -5.90
C SER A 64 8.02 11.68 -6.16
N ALA A 65 6.97 12.45 -5.88
CA ALA A 65 6.98 13.91 -5.98
C ALA A 65 7.84 14.57 -4.88
N GLY A 66 7.87 14.00 -3.67
CA GLY A 66 8.72 14.46 -2.57
C GLY A 66 10.21 14.10 -2.71
N ILE A 67 10.57 13.23 -3.67
CA ILE A 67 11.96 12.84 -3.98
C ILE A 67 12.54 13.68 -5.15
N LYS A 68 11.80 14.67 -5.69
CA LYS A 68 12.38 15.71 -6.57
C LYS A 68 13.07 16.79 -5.72
N GLY A 69 14.17 16.42 -5.10
CA GLY A 69 14.95 17.33 -4.26
C GLY A 69 16.22 16.69 -3.73
N ILE A 70 17.04 16.12 -4.61
CA ILE A 70 18.47 15.90 -4.40
C ILE A 70 19.18 16.16 -5.73
#